data_AF-A0A661XJP9-F1
#
_entry.id   AF-A0A661XJP9-F1
#
_cell.length_a   1.000
_cell.length_b   1.000
_cell.length_c   1.000
_cell.angle_alpha   90.00
_cell.angle_beta   90.00
_cell.angle_gamma   90.00
#
_symmetry.space_group_name_H-M   'P 1'
#
loop_
_entity.id
_entity.type
_entity.pdbx_description
1 polymer ?
#
loop_
_entity_poly.entity_id
_entity_poly.type
_entity_poly.pdbx_seq_one_letter_code
_entity_poly.pdbx_strand_id
1 'polypeptide(L)'
;MKLFNTVLGRTELKKPKIEALFALSTAYISLEALGFKPSGVAGICFKPVESSRFSELEGNLRELLQLSASETGTMCQFRTDEYNYNWVLLSDEDFEDLVTTTHLISETIIEHG
;
A
#
# COMPACT_ATOMS: atom_id res chain seq x y z
N MET A 1 -24.83 3.40 -18.81
CA MET A 1 -25.75 3.84 -17.75
C MET A 1 -25.13 4.97 -16.91
N LYS A 2 -24.92 6.18 -17.47
CA LYS A 2 -24.28 7.31 -16.76
C LYS A 2 -25.26 8.39 -16.24
N LEU A 3 -26.48 8.44 -16.78
CA LEU A 3 -27.47 9.48 -16.43
C LEU A 3 -28.05 9.35 -15.02
N PHE A 4 -28.31 8.12 -14.54
CA PHE A 4 -28.89 7.90 -13.22
C PHE A 4 -27.93 8.23 -12.07
N ASN A 5 -26.60 8.00 -12.23
CA ASN A 5 -25.61 8.33 -11.20
C ASN A 5 -25.48 9.84 -10.98
N THR A 6 -25.63 10.66 -12.02
CA THR A 6 -25.58 12.13 -11.90
C THR A 6 -26.83 12.69 -11.20
N VAL A 7 -28.01 12.11 -11.41
CA VAL A 7 -29.25 12.55 -10.76
C VAL A 7 -29.34 12.06 -9.30
N LEU A 8 -28.77 10.89 -8.99
CA LEU A 8 -28.75 10.33 -7.62
C LEU A 8 -27.64 10.89 -6.72
N GLY A 9 -26.81 11.82 -7.21
CA GLY A 9 -25.71 12.41 -6.43
C GLY A 9 -24.64 11.40 -6.00
N ARG A 10 -24.59 10.22 -6.63
CA ARG A 10 -23.62 9.17 -6.31
C ARG A 10 -22.37 9.38 -7.15
N THR A 11 -21.35 9.97 -6.54
CA THR A 11 -20.00 10.02 -7.09
C THR A 11 -19.39 8.63 -7.03
N GLU A 12 -19.21 8.00 -8.19
CA GLU A 12 -18.55 6.70 -8.29
C GLU A 12 -17.04 6.89 -8.07
N LEU A 13 -16.50 6.32 -7.00
CA LEU A 13 -15.07 6.43 -6.68
C LEU A 13 -14.24 5.69 -7.73
N LYS A 14 -13.19 6.35 -8.22
CA LYS A 14 -12.26 5.74 -9.18
C LYS A 14 -11.53 4.58 -8.51
N LYS A 15 -11.57 3.41 -9.15
CA LYS A 15 -10.87 2.22 -8.66
C LYS A 15 -9.35 2.46 -8.54
N PRO A 16 -8.71 1.93 -7.49
CA PRO A 16 -7.26 1.99 -7.34
C PRO A 16 -6.56 1.29 -8.52
N LYS A 17 -5.43 1.84 -8.96
CA LYS A 17 -4.59 1.28 -10.01
C LYS A 17 -3.35 0.64 -9.40
N ILE A 18 -3.52 -0.48 -8.71
CA ILE A 18 -2.43 -1.16 -7.98
C ILE A 18 -1.35 -1.63 -8.96
N GLU A 19 -1.75 -2.12 -10.14
CA GLU A 19 -0.84 -2.52 -11.24
C GLU A 19 0.11 -1.41 -11.70
N ALA A 20 -0.22 -0.14 -11.48
CA ALA A 20 0.67 0.96 -11.80
C ALA A 20 1.90 1.00 -10.88
N LEU A 21 1.85 0.39 -9.69
CA LEU A 21 3.00 0.26 -8.79
C LEU A 21 4.05 -0.68 -9.38
N PHE A 22 3.66 -1.75 -10.09
CA PHE A 22 4.63 -2.62 -10.76
C PHE A 22 5.42 -1.92 -11.86
N ALA A 23 4.87 -0.88 -12.49
CA ALA A 23 5.64 -0.10 -13.46
C ALA A 23 6.87 0.57 -12.82
N LEU A 24 6.86 0.80 -11.50
CA LEU A 24 7.99 1.42 -10.79
C LEU A 24 9.21 0.50 -10.72
N SER A 25 9.04 -0.83 -10.67
CA SER A 25 10.15 -1.79 -10.58
C SER A 25 11.12 -1.73 -11.78
N THR A 26 10.66 -1.19 -12.92
CA THR A 26 11.52 -0.95 -14.10
C THR A 26 11.80 0.53 -14.31
N ALA A 27 10.88 1.42 -13.93
CA ALA A 27 11.05 2.86 -14.09
C ALA A 27 12.15 3.43 -13.18
N TYR A 28 12.43 2.83 -12.03
CA TYR A 28 13.43 3.35 -11.09
C TYR A 28 14.84 3.41 -11.72
N ILE A 29 15.18 2.45 -12.59
CA ILE A 29 16.46 2.44 -13.32
C ILE A 29 16.61 3.70 -14.18
N SER A 30 15.53 4.12 -14.84
CA SER A 30 15.51 5.35 -15.64
C SER A 30 15.58 6.61 -14.77
N LEU A 31 14.95 6.57 -13.59
CA LEU A 31 15.01 7.67 -12.62
C LEU A 31 16.42 7.83 -12.04
N GLU A 32 17.10 6.72 -11.73
CA GLU A 32 18.49 6.74 -11.26
C GLU A 32 19.45 7.28 -12.32
N ALA A 33 19.25 6.93 -13.59
CA ALA A 33 20.02 7.49 -14.70
C ALA A 33 19.85 9.01 -14.86
N LEU A 34 18.73 9.56 -14.37
CA LEU A 34 18.45 11.00 -14.30
C LEU A 34 18.92 11.65 -12.98
N GLY A 35 19.51 10.87 -12.08
CA GLY A 35 20.03 11.34 -10.78
C GLY A 35 19.05 11.25 -9.62
N PHE A 36 17.87 10.64 -9.80
CA PHE A 36 16.90 10.41 -8.73
C PHE A 36 17.15 9.04 -8.09
N LYS A 37 17.65 9.04 -6.87
CA LYS A 37 17.88 7.80 -6.10
C LYS A 37 16.64 7.44 -5.28
N PRO A 38 16.27 6.15 -5.20
CA PRO A 38 15.25 5.70 -4.27
C PRO A 38 15.68 6.01 -2.83
N SER A 39 14.72 6.39 -1.98
CA SER A 39 14.98 6.70 -0.58
C SER A 39 15.12 5.46 0.32
N GLY A 40 14.86 4.28 -0.22
CA GLY A 40 14.81 3.02 0.54
C GLY A 40 13.65 2.95 1.53
N VAL A 41 12.58 3.73 1.31
CA VAL A 41 11.42 3.80 2.18
C VAL A 41 10.15 3.89 1.34
N ALA A 42 9.13 3.12 1.69
CA ALA A 42 7.78 3.19 1.11
C ALA A 42 6.72 3.26 2.21
N GLY A 43 5.54 3.78 1.88
CA GLY A 43 4.47 3.97 2.86
C GLY A 43 3.09 3.86 2.25
N ILE A 44 2.20 3.11 2.91
CA ILE A 44 0.78 3.02 2.58
C ILE A 44 -0.02 3.59 3.74
N CYS A 45 -0.94 4.50 3.43
CA CYS A 45 -1.91 5.00 4.41
C CYS A 45 -3.32 4.54 4.04
N PHE A 46 -4.11 4.23 5.05
CA PHE A 46 -5.51 3.85 4.88
C PHE A 46 -6.34 4.28 6.09
N LYS A 47 -7.62 4.55 5.83
CA LYS A 47 -8.55 4.88 6.91
C LYS A 47 -9.18 3.59 7.45
N PRO A 48 -8.98 3.26 8.74
CA PRO A 48 -9.67 2.15 9.37
C PRO A 48 -11.17 2.37 9.34
N VAL A 49 -11.91 1.33 8.99
CA VAL A 49 -13.37 1.29 9.12
C VAL A 49 -13.68 0.62 10.44
N GLU A 50 -14.56 1.18 11.27
CA GLU A 50 -14.96 0.58 12.55
C GLU A 50 -15.74 -0.72 12.32
N SER A 51 -15.01 -1.81 12.07
CA SER A 51 -15.53 -3.15 11.87
C SER A 51 -14.57 -4.17 12.45
N SER A 52 -15.09 -5.26 12.98
CA SER A 52 -14.28 -6.38 13.49
C SER A 52 -13.34 -6.96 12.43
N ARG A 53 -13.78 -6.98 11.17
CA ARG A 53 -12.99 -7.41 10.00
C ARG A 53 -11.71 -6.58 9.82
N PHE A 54 -11.76 -5.30 10.16
CA PHE A 54 -10.62 -4.41 10.03
C PHE A 54 -9.55 -4.67 11.09
N SER A 55 -9.97 -4.99 12.31
CA SER A 55 -9.04 -5.40 13.38
C SER A 55 -8.35 -6.73 13.04
N GLU A 56 -9.07 -7.64 12.39
CA GLU A 56 -8.55 -8.94 11.93
C GLU A 56 -7.55 -8.75 10.77
N LEU A 57 -7.86 -7.86 9.82
CA LEU A 57 -6.95 -7.44 8.76
C LEU A 57 -5.62 -6.87 9.31
N GLU A 58 -5.66 -6.01 10.32
CA GLU A 58 -4.43 -5.47 10.90
C GLU A 58 -3.57 -6.57 11.54
N GLY A 59 -4.19 -7.54 12.20
CA GLY A 59 -3.51 -8.73 12.72
C GLY A 59 -2.86 -9.56 11.61
N ASN A 60 -3.62 -9.87 10.57
CA ASN A 60 -3.13 -10.64 9.42
C ASN A 60 -1.98 -9.94 8.68
N LEU A 61 -2.08 -8.62 8.49
CA LEU A 61 -1.00 -7.83 7.89
C LEU A 61 0.26 -7.84 8.74
N ARG A 62 0.14 -7.74 10.07
CA ARG A 62 1.30 -7.82 10.96
C ARG A 62 1.99 -9.18 10.90
N GLU A 63 1.21 -10.26 10.86
CA GLU A 63 1.74 -11.62 10.79
C GLU A 63 2.40 -11.90 9.43
N LEU A 64 1.72 -11.54 8.33
CA LEU A 64 2.26 -11.64 6.98
C LEU A 64 3.58 -10.87 6.84
N LEU A 65 3.64 -9.65 7.39
CA LEU A 65 4.83 -8.80 7.28
C LEU A 65 5.96 -9.23 8.21
N GLN A 66 5.67 -9.90 9.33
CA GLN A 66 6.71 -10.54 10.14
C GLN A 66 7.36 -11.72 9.41
N LEU A 67 6.55 -12.49 8.67
CA LEU A 67 7.06 -13.58 7.83
C LEU A 67 7.90 -13.02 6.67
N SER A 68 7.40 -12.02 5.95
CA SER A 68 8.13 -11.42 4.82
C SER A 68 9.43 -10.74 5.28
N ALA A 69 9.42 -10.02 6.40
CA ALA A 69 10.63 -9.39 6.96
C ALA A 69 11.73 -10.40 7.31
N SER A 70 11.36 -11.65 7.60
CA SER A 70 12.32 -12.73 7.87
C SER A 70 12.93 -13.32 6.60
N GLU A 71 12.28 -13.16 5.44
CA GLU A 71 12.72 -13.68 4.14
C GLU A 71 13.43 -12.63 3.28
N THR A 72 12.90 -11.41 3.20
CA THR A 72 13.43 -10.31 2.37
C THR A 72 14.34 -9.37 3.16
N GLY A 73 14.20 -9.31 4.49
CA GLY A 73 14.89 -8.32 5.32
C GLY A 73 14.20 -6.95 5.38
N THR A 74 13.07 -6.79 4.67
CA THR A 74 12.30 -5.54 4.64
C THR A 74 11.74 -5.19 6.01
N MET A 75 12.14 -4.04 6.54
CA MET A 75 11.66 -3.56 7.84
C MET A 75 10.27 -2.95 7.72
N CYS A 76 9.30 -3.49 8.46
CA CYS A 76 7.93 -3.00 8.47
C CYS A 76 7.56 -2.35 9.82
N GLN A 77 6.93 -1.18 9.78
CA GLN A 77 6.44 -0.46 10.96
C GLN A 77 5.01 0.04 10.75
N PHE A 78 4.14 -0.26 11.73
CA PHE A 78 2.78 0.27 11.77
C PHE A 78 2.72 1.54 12.62
N ARG A 79 2.03 2.58 12.13
CA ARG A 79 1.77 3.84 12.83
C ARG A 79 0.32 4.27 12.66
N THR A 80 -0.25 4.92 13.66
CA THR A 80 -1.53 5.60 13.54
C THR A 80 -1.27 7.10 13.68
N ASP A 81 -1.80 7.90 12.75
CA ASP A 81 -1.64 9.36 12.80
C ASP A 81 -2.74 10.05 13.62
N GLU A 82 -2.60 11.37 13.77
CA GLU A 82 -3.52 12.21 14.54
C GLU A 82 -4.94 12.30 13.91
N TYR A 83 -5.09 11.87 12.65
CA TYR A 83 -6.37 11.84 11.92
C TYR A 83 -7.01 10.44 11.93
N ASN A 84 -6.49 9.53 12.75
CA ASN A 84 -6.86 8.11 12.80
C ASN A 84 -6.72 7.42 11.44
N TYR A 85 -5.67 7.73 10.68
CA TYR A 85 -5.23 6.88 9.58
C TYR A 85 -4.16 5.94 10.07
N ASN A 86 -4.22 4.71 9.60
CA ASN A 86 -3.19 3.72 9.82
C ASN A 86 -2.22 3.76 8.65
N TRP A 87 -0.94 3.66 9.00
CA TRP A 87 0.20 3.73 8.12
C TRP A 87 1.02 2.46 8.26
N VAL A 88 1.40 1.89 7.13
CA VAL A 88 2.40 0.83 7.05
C VAL A 88 3.61 1.43 6.35
N LEU A 89 4.71 1.51 7.09
CA LEU A 89 5.98 2.05 6.64
C LEU A 89 6.93 0.88 6.39
N LEU A 90 7.52 0.84 5.21
CA LEU A 90 8.48 -0.15 4.76
C LEU A 90 9.83 0.51 4.57
N SER A 91 10.90 -0.17 4.96
CA SER A 91 12.28 0.26 4.70
C SER A 91 13.11 -0.91 4.21
N ASP A 92 13.75 -0.72 3.07
CA ASP A 92 14.65 -1.68 2.43
C ASP A 92 15.60 -0.93 1.51
N GLU A 93 16.82 -1.44 1.34
CA GLU A 93 17.75 -0.94 0.33
C GLU A 93 17.38 -1.48 -1.06
N ASP A 94 16.72 -2.63 -1.14
CA ASP A 94 16.21 -3.18 -2.39
C ASP A 94 14.85 -2.54 -2.77
N PHE A 95 14.85 -1.81 -3.88
CA PHE A 95 13.66 -1.15 -4.38
C PHE A 95 12.60 -2.13 -4.90
N GLU A 96 13.02 -3.28 -5.44
CA GLU A 96 12.09 -4.29 -5.96
C GLU A 96 11.31 -4.94 -4.81
N ASP A 97 11.98 -5.20 -3.69
CA ASP A 97 11.34 -5.69 -2.47
C ASP A 97 10.33 -4.66 -1.92
N LEU A 98 10.69 -3.37 -1.87
CA LEU A 98 9.75 -2.31 -1.48
C LEU A 98 8.50 -2.28 -2.36
N VAL A 99 8.66 -2.39 -3.68
CA VAL A 99 7.51 -2.39 -4.62
C VAL A 99 6.66 -3.63 -4.40
N THR A 100 7.27 -4.81 -4.26
CA THR A 100 6.58 -6.10 -4.09
C THR A 100 5.81 -6.14 -2.77
N THR A 101 6.44 -5.78 -1.66
CA THR A 101 5.78 -5.75 -0.35
C THR A 101 4.66 -4.70 -0.32
N THR A 102 4.87 -3.52 -0.92
CA THR A 102 3.82 -2.49 -1.04
C THR A 102 2.61 -3.00 -1.83
N HIS A 103 2.84 -3.74 -2.92
CA HIS A 103 1.78 -4.32 -3.73
C HIS A 103 0.96 -5.32 -2.90
N LEU A 104 1.63 -6.26 -2.24
CA LEU A 104 0.99 -7.30 -1.42
C LEU A 104 0.10 -6.70 -0.32
N ILE A 105 0.60 -5.68 0.40
CA ILE A 105 -0.18 -4.98 1.42
C ILE A 105 -1.39 -4.29 0.79
N SER A 106 -1.21 -3.64 -0.36
CA SER A 106 -2.30 -2.93 -1.05
C SER A 106 -3.41 -3.88 -1.48
N GLU A 107 -3.08 -5.04 -2.05
CA GLU A 107 -4.05 -6.09 -2.39
C GLU A 107 -4.77 -6.60 -1.15
N THR A 108 -4.03 -6.93 -0.08
CA THR A 108 -4.61 -7.45 1.16
C THR A 108 -5.60 -6.46 1.76
N ILE A 109 -5.28 -5.15 1.75
CA ILE A 109 -6.20 -4.10 2.22
C ILE A 109 -7.45 -4.01 1.34
N ILE A 110 -7.30 -4.12 0.01
CA ILE A 110 -8.42 -3.99 -0.93
C ILE A 110 -9.35 -5.21 -0.90
N GLU A 111 -8.83 -6.40 -0.64
CA GLU A 111 -9.63 -7.61 -0.48
C GLU A 111 -10.44 -7.64 0.82
N HIS A 112 -9.92 -7.01 1.88
CA HIS A 112 -10.47 -7.13 3.24
C HIS A 112 -11.13 -5.85 3.77
N GLY A 113 -10.91 -4.69 3.15
CA GLY A 113 -11.50 -3.39 3.49
C GLY A 113 -12.79 -3.07 2.75
#